data_AF-A0A518RG86-F1
#
_entry.id   AF-A0A518RG86-F1
#
_cell.length_a   1.000
_cell.length_b   1.000
_cell.length_c   1.000
_cell.angle_alpha   90.00
_cell.angle_beta   90.00
_cell.angle_gamma   90.00
#
_symmetry.space_group_name_H-M   'P 1'
#
loop_
_entity.id
_entity.type
_entity.pdbx_description
1 polymer ?
#
loop_
_entity_poly.entity_id
_entity_poly.type
_entity_poly.pdbx_seq_one_letter_code
_entity_poly.pdbx_strand_id
1 'polypeptide(L)'
;MTVSACLPRGRMARWIQGGKTMLKWIGLLGAAALLPACATRGTLDIECAEADLKRTALEPSQLVQDIQSGKPVAETLSVKREDGTSLASKSAAQVAEEAALVNAFVTAGGEPRHSLLLSGGGQWGAYGAGFLAALEEGGKMPDFERVTGVSTGALQALFVGALNDSDLGPQERKKLTGLLMASYRPAAEREIVYRHGWKGWAVISGSFAGLTPLRDRIYGRLCDSATECPLIRHLANSTTEVLVGYVGASDGVFYYSNITEIARIAYPDGRNPGPPGALKRARQCIAGAALASAAMPVFFQQVRIGSGADWKTYYDGGVRQSVFEANAAERVDRVVTLMKERREQEIKAQLNSSDKDRVALKSLTNAELPALYVLRNGPTVLIRKHEDAAFDRKGNALDTALRAQTILVNQLEVQSIADLRLAHPKGYIWLRTADGFDRKPETDGEIGSSPPRSRTPDEVVETRPCVKNPPEAMFSPSFMGCLMRYGREHGAKGNWIRLSELDLKPRAESGQ
;
A
#
# COMPACT_ATOMS: atom_id res chain seq x y z
N MET A 1 12.94 19.23 43.37
CA MET A 1 11.98 19.39 44.47
C MET A 1 10.56 19.30 43.92
N THR A 2 9.94 18.13 44.20
CA THR A 2 8.52 17.92 44.53
C THR A 2 7.44 18.38 43.55
N VAL A 3 6.94 17.37 42.81
CA VAL A 3 5.58 17.28 42.25
C VAL A 3 4.56 17.46 43.37
N SER A 4 3.73 18.50 43.29
CA SER A 4 2.62 18.71 44.20
C SER A 4 1.46 19.34 43.43
N ALA A 5 0.49 18.51 43.03
CA ALA A 5 -0.90 18.89 42.82
C ALA A 5 -1.68 17.66 42.30
N CYS A 6 -2.25 16.88 43.22
CA CYS A 6 -3.47 16.09 43.00
C CYS A 6 -3.83 15.40 44.32
N LEU A 7 -4.57 16.07 45.20
CA LEU A 7 -5.34 15.46 46.29
C LEU A 7 -6.37 16.48 46.77
N PRO A 8 -7.69 16.17 46.79
CA PRO A 8 -8.65 16.99 47.49
C PRO A 8 -8.56 16.74 49.00
N ARG A 9 -8.48 17.82 49.78
CA ARG A 9 -8.60 17.79 51.25
C ARG A 9 -10.07 17.56 51.64
N GLY A 10 -10.35 16.52 52.42
CA GLY A 10 -11.68 16.31 52.99
C GLY A 10 -11.77 15.14 53.96
N ARG A 11 -11.68 15.46 55.27
CA ARG A 11 -12.05 14.73 56.50
C ARG A 11 -12.51 13.26 56.40
N MET A 12 -11.80 12.37 57.09
CA MET A 12 -12.42 11.50 58.11
C MET A 12 -11.38 11.06 59.13
N ALA A 13 -11.76 11.16 60.40
CA ALA A 13 -10.95 10.90 61.57
C ALA A 13 -11.05 9.42 61.99
N ARG A 14 -9.87 8.84 62.30
CA ARG A 14 -9.53 8.02 63.49
C ARG A 14 -10.35 6.73 63.82
N TRP A 15 -9.60 5.69 64.23
CA TRP A 15 -9.98 4.36 64.81
C TRP A 15 -10.25 3.25 63.74
N ILE A 16 -9.69 2.02 63.74
CA ILE A 16 -9.12 1.11 64.76
C ILE A 16 -8.02 0.20 64.16
N GLN A 17 -7.09 -0.22 65.02
CA GLN A 17 -6.07 -1.25 64.86
C GLN A 17 -6.58 -2.60 64.28
N GLY A 18 -5.79 -3.21 63.39
CA GLY A 18 -5.87 -4.65 63.11
C GLY A 18 -5.64 -5.02 61.65
N GLY A 19 -4.51 -5.67 61.34
CA GLY A 19 -4.33 -6.43 60.09
C GLY A 19 -3.20 -5.95 59.19
N LYS A 20 -1.98 -6.45 59.41
CA LYS A 20 -0.83 -6.32 58.49
C LYS A 20 -1.03 -7.05 57.13
N THR A 21 -2.18 -7.67 56.90
CA THR A 21 -2.52 -8.39 55.66
C THR A 21 -3.43 -7.61 54.71
N MET A 22 -4.10 -6.54 55.16
CA MET A 22 -5.02 -5.77 54.30
C MET A 22 -4.33 -4.65 53.50
N LEU A 23 -3.12 -4.23 53.89
CA LEU A 23 -2.37 -3.17 53.19
C LEU A 23 -1.72 -3.64 51.87
N LYS A 24 -1.53 -4.95 51.66
CA LYS A 24 -1.03 -5.49 50.37
C LYS A 24 -2.10 -5.52 49.28
N TRP A 25 -3.39 -5.58 49.65
CA TRP A 25 -4.50 -5.60 48.69
C TRP A 25 -4.91 -4.20 48.23
N ILE A 26 -4.77 -3.19 49.09
CA ILE A 26 -5.07 -1.78 48.73
C ILE A 26 -4.01 -1.22 47.76
N GLY A 27 -2.77 -1.71 47.82
CA GLY A 27 -1.72 -1.39 46.83
C GLY A 27 -1.96 -2.01 45.44
N LEU A 28 -2.61 -3.18 45.37
CA LEU A 28 -2.97 -3.82 44.10
C LEU A 28 -4.25 -3.24 43.47
N LEU A 29 -5.21 -2.81 44.28
CA LEU A 29 -6.45 -2.19 43.78
C LEU A 29 -6.30 -0.68 43.48
N GLY A 30 -5.36 0.02 44.13
CA GLY A 30 -5.04 1.42 43.84
C GLY A 30 -4.35 1.65 42.49
N ALA A 31 -3.69 0.64 41.94
CA ALA A 31 -3.07 0.72 40.61
C ALA A 31 -4.10 0.58 39.46
N ALA A 32 -5.27 -0.03 39.73
CA ALA A 32 -6.32 -0.21 38.73
C ALA A 32 -7.17 1.07 38.52
N ALA A 33 -7.25 1.95 39.53
CA ALA A 33 -8.08 3.16 39.48
C ALA A 33 -7.40 4.37 38.79
N LEU A 34 -6.13 4.26 38.38
CA LEU A 34 -5.39 5.30 37.63
C LEU A 34 -5.27 5.00 36.12
N LEU A 35 -5.83 3.89 35.66
CA LEU A 35 -5.73 3.43 34.27
C LEU A 35 -6.45 4.30 33.22
N PRO A 36 -7.57 5.01 33.49
CA PRO A 36 -8.24 5.77 32.43
C PRO A 36 -7.44 7.00 31.96
N ALA A 37 -6.59 7.57 32.83
CA ALA A 37 -5.82 8.78 32.51
C ALA A 37 -4.45 8.48 31.87
N CYS A 38 -4.03 7.21 31.81
CA CYS A 38 -2.82 6.80 31.09
C CYS A 38 -3.09 6.23 29.69
N ALA A 39 -4.35 5.88 29.38
CA ALA A 39 -4.74 5.28 28.10
C ALA A 39 -4.58 6.23 26.89
N THR A 40 -4.54 7.54 27.09
CA THR A 40 -4.36 8.54 26.00
C THR A 40 -2.90 8.84 25.66
N ARG A 41 -1.92 8.34 26.43
CA ARG A 41 -0.49 8.56 26.14
C ARG A 41 0.08 7.63 25.07
N GLY A 42 -0.72 6.69 24.57
CA GLY A 42 -0.33 5.68 23.58
C GLY A 42 -0.71 6.00 22.14
N THR A 43 -1.46 7.07 21.86
CA THR A 43 -1.92 7.40 20.49
C THR A 43 -1.18 8.59 19.90
N LEU A 44 -1.00 8.58 18.59
CA LEU A 44 -0.54 9.72 17.80
C LEU A 44 -1.75 10.39 17.18
N ASP A 45 -2.14 11.53 17.74
CA ASP A 45 -3.30 12.29 17.30
C ASP A 45 -2.88 13.30 16.21
N ILE A 46 -3.53 13.24 15.05
CA ILE A 46 -3.35 14.14 13.91
C ILE A 46 -4.63 14.92 13.66
N GLU A 47 -4.56 16.24 13.77
CA GLU A 47 -5.71 17.12 13.59
C GLU A 47 -6.05 17.27 12.10
N CYS A 48 -7.16 16.68 11.67
CA CYS A 48 -7.72 16.77 10.32
C CYS A 48 -9.23 16.48 10.40
N ALA A 49 -10.05 17.40 9.90
CA ALA A 49 -11.50 17.23 9.88
C ALA A 49 -11.90 16.11 8.91
N GLU A 50 -12.96 15.36 9.23
CA GLU A 50 -13.42 14.24 8.39
C GLU A 50 -13.73 14.67 6.95
N ALA A 51 -14.29 15.87 6.76
CA ALA A 51 -14.59 16.45 5.45
C ALA A 51 -13.32 16.76 4.61
N ASP A 52 -12.20 17.05 5.28
CA ASP A 52 -10.91 17.37 4.65
C ASP A 52 -10.08 16.11 4.39
N LEU A 53 -10.38 14.97 5.06
CA LEU A 53 -9.65 13.72 4.88
C LEU A 53 -9.96 13.02 3.54
N LYS A 54 -10.99 13.47 2.81
CA LYS A 54 -11.42 12.93 1.49
C LYS A 54 -11.45 11.41 1.47
N ARG A 55 -12.04 10.84 2.53
CA ARG A 55 -12.05 9.41 2.81
C ARG A 55 -13.27 8.73 2.17
N THR A 56 -13.04 7.59 1.55
CA THR A 56 -14.06 6.72 0.97
C THR A 56 -13.86 5.29 1.47
N ALA A 57 -14.94 4.56 1.73
CA ALA A 57 -14.88 3.13 2.03
C ALA A 57 -14.58 2.36 0.73
N LEU A 58 -13.67 1.39 0.80
CA LEU A 58 -13.44 0.47 -0.31
C LEU A 58 -14.55 -0.57 -0.30
N GLU A 59 -15.32 -0.61 -1.39
CA GLU A 59 -16.36 -1.61 -1.57
C GLU A 59 -15.74 -3.02 -1.65
N PRO A 60 -16.29 -4.02 -0.94
CA PRO A 60 -15.85 -5.41 -1.09
C PRO A 60 -16.08 -5.90 -2.52
N SER A 61 -15.25 -6.81 -3.01
CA SER A 61 -15.48 -7.45 -4.32
C SER A 61 -16.80 -8.23 -4.33
N GLN A 62 -17.40 -8.42 -5.51
CA GLN A 62 -18.63 -9.20 -5.66
C GLN A 62 -18.53 -10.57 -4.96
N LEU A 63 -17.40 -11.27 -5.11
CA LEU A 63 -17.17 -12.55 -4.45
C LEU A 63 -17.22 -12.45 -2.91
N VAL A 64 -16.65 -11.38 -2.34
CA VAL A 64 -16.72 -11.15 -0.89
C VAL A 64 -18.15 -10.80 -0.46
N GLN A 65 -18.87 -10.00 -1.24
CA GLN A 65 -20.27 -9.69 -0.98
C GLN A 65 -21.14 -10.95 -1.01
N ASP A 66 -20.93 -11.84 -1.98
CA ASP A 66 -21.64 -13.11 -2.09
C ASP A 66 -21.41 -13.98 -0.83
N ILE A 67 -20.14 -14.15 -0.43
CA ILE A 67 -19.75 -14.88 0.79
C ILE A 67 -20.43 -14.29 2.03
N GLN A 68 -20.45 -12.97 2.16
CA GLN A 68 -21.01 -12.28 3.32
C GLN A 68 -22.54 -12.26 3.33
N SER A 69 -23.17 -12.28 2.15
CA SER A 69 -24.63 -12.27 2.02
C SER A 69 -25.27 -13.62 2.35
N GLY A 70 -24.50 -14.72 2.30
CA GLY A 70 -25.00 -16.08 2.53
C GLY A 70 -26.00 -16.56 1.46
N LYS A 71 -26.16 -15.82 0.36
CA LYS A 71 -27.06 -16.19 -0.74
C LYS A 71 -26.35 -17.16 -1.70
N PRO A 72 -27.02 -18.22 -2.17
CA PRO A 72 -26.47 -19.05 -3.23
C PRO A 72 -26.19 -18.17 -4.47
N VAL A 73 -24.96 -18.22 -4.99
CA VAL A 73 -24.52 -17.49 -6.20
C VAL A 73 -25.48 -17.70 -7.39
N ALA A 74 -26.22 -18.82 -7.40
CA ALA A 74 -27.22 -19.13 -8.40
C ALA A 74 -28.41 -18.16 -8.46
N GLU A 75 -28.84 -17.56 -7.33
CA GLU A 75 -29.99 -16.63 -7.34
C GLU A 75 -29.67 -15.29 -8.00
N THR A 76 -28.42 -14.85 -7.99
CA THR A 76 -27.99 -13.57 -8.57
C THR A 76 -27.82 -13.64 -10.09
N LEU A 77 -27.72 -14.84 -10.67
CA LEU A 77 -27.64 -15.06 -12.13
C LEU A 77 -28.95 -15.55 -12.76
N SER A 78 -29.94 -15.94 -11.95
CA SER A 78 -31.25 -16.37 -12.47
C SER A 78 -32.24 -15.21 -12.58
N VAL A 79 -32.11 -14.42 -13.64
CA VAL A 79 -33.27 -13.68 -14.17
C VAL A 79 -34.19 -14.70 -14.85
N LYS A 80 -35.15 -15.24 -14.11
CA LYS A 80 -36.30 -15.94 -14.71
C LYS A 80 -37.25 -14.88 -15.28
N ARG A 81 -37.46 -14.88 -16.60
CA ARG A 81 -38.77 -14.50 -17.16
C ARG A 81 -39.69 -15.72 -17.16
N GLU A 82 -41.00 -15.46 -17.08
CA GLU A 82 -42.08 -16.45 -17.00
C GLU A 82 -42.21 -17.38 -18.22
N ASP A 83 -41.32 -17.30 -19.20
CA ASP A 83 -41.38 -18.02 -20.48
C ASP A 83 -40.35 -19.17 -20.62
N GLY A 84 -39.62 -19.50 -19.55
CA GLY A 84 -38.96 -20.82 -19.44
C GLY A 84 -37.79 -21.09 -20.39
N THR A 85 -37.17 -20.06 -20.98
CA THR A 85 -35.94 -20.24 -21.77
C THR A 85 -34.71 -19.79 -20.97
N SER A 86 -33.78 -20.73 -20.76
CA SER A 86 -32.47 -20.51 -20.14
C SER A 86 -31.41 -20.59 -21.22
N LEU A 87 -30.70 -19.50 -21.48
CA LEU A 87 -29.31 -19.44 -21.94
C LEU A 87 -28.81 -18.00 -21.91
N ALA A 88 -27.56 -17.85 -21.48
CA ALA A 88 -26.80 -16.62 -21.35
C ALA A 88 -26.91 -15.68 -22.58
N SER A 89 -27.79 -14.69 -22.51
CA SER A 89 -27.71 -13.51 -23.37
C SER A 89 -27.73 -12.27 -22.48
N LYS A 90 -26.67 -11.47 -22.58
CA LYS A 90 -26.63 -10.14 -21.97
C LYS A 90 -27.82 -9.35 -22.50
N SER A 91 -28.51 -8.61 -21.63
CA SER A 91 -29.61 -7.75 -22.08
C SER A 91 -29.12 -6.70 -23.08
N ALA A 92 -29.98 -6.26 -24.00
CA ALA A 92 -29.62 -5.23 -24.97
C ALA A 92 -29.13 -3.92 -24.31
N ALA A 93 -29.61 -3.62 -23.11
CA ALA A 93 -29.15 -2.50 -22.30
C ALA A 93 -27.70 -2.68 -21.80
N GLN A 94 -27.35 -3.88 -21.31
CA GLN A 94 -25.97 -4.20 -20.91
C GLN A 94 -25.01 -4.18 -22.10
N VAL A 95 -25.44 -4.68 -23.25
CA VAL A 95 -24.63 -4.63 -24.48
C VAL A 95 -24.44 -3.18 -24.95
N ALA A 96 -25.46 -2.34 -24.86
CA ALA A 96 -25.38 -0.92 -25.21
C ALA A 96 -24.49 -0.13 -24.24
N GLU A 97 -24.56 -0.42 -22.94
CA GLU A 97 -23.71 0.19 -21.92
C GLU A 97 -22.24 -0.21 -22.08
N GLU A 98 -21.97 -1.50 -22.33
CA GLU A 98 -20.61 -2.00 -22.63
C GLU A 98 -20.06 -1.39 -23.92
N ALA A 99 -20.87 -1.31 -24.98
CA ALA A 99 -20.49 -0.67 -26.22
C ALA A 99 -20.25 0.83 -26.06
N ALA A 100 -21.02 1.51 -25.21
CA ALA A 100 -20.81 2.92 -24.86
C ALA A 100 -19.55 3.13 -24.01
N LEU A 101 -19.24 2.22 -23.09
CA LEU A 101 -18.02 2.26 -22.27
C LEU A 101 -16.76 2.03 -23.13
N VAL A 102 -16.79 1.02 -24.01
CA VAL A 102 -15.71 0.76 -24.97
C VAL A 102 -15.61 1.89 -25.98
N ASN A 103 -16.72 2.40 -26.52
CA ASN A 103 -16.68 3.55 -27.42
C ASN A 103 -16.18 4.79 -26.70
N ALA A 104 -16.57 5.09 -25.47
CA ALA A 104 -16.05 6.24 -24.71
C ALA A 104 -14.54 6.10 -24.47
N PHE A 105 -14.06 4.88 -24.20
CA PHE A 105 -12.63 4.60 -24.08
C PHE A 105 -11.90 4.80 -25.43
N VAL A 106 -12.45 4.29 -26.53
CA VAL A 106 -11.86 4.37 -27.88
C VAL A 106 -11.95 5.79 -28.49
N THR A 107 -13.08 6.49 -28.32
CA THR A 107 -13.34 7.84 -28.87
C THR A 107 -12.65 8.95 -28.07
N ALA A 108 -12.30 8.71 -26.81
CA ALA A 108 -11.46 9.64 -26.06
C ALA A 108 -10.04 9.77 -26.64
N GLY A 109 -9.65 8.91 -27.61
CA GLY A 109 -8.28 8.89 -28.16
C GLY A 109 -7.21 8.71 -27.09
N GLY A 110 -7.60 8.18 -25.92
CA GLY A 110 -6.82 8.28 -24.69
C GLY A 110 -5.78 7.18 -24.62
N GLU A 111 -4.55 7.59 -24.35
CA GLU A 111 -3.47 6.72 -23.92
C GLU A 111 -3.95 5.73 -22.83
N PRO A 112 -3.35 4.53 -22.76
CA PRO A 112 -3.77 3.48 -21.86
C PRO A 112 -3.81 3.97 -20.41
N ARG A 113 -4.94 3.78 -19.75
CA ARG A 113 -5.14 4.15 -18.35
C ARG A 113 -4.55 3.09 -17.42
N HIS A 114 -3.24 3.14 -17.18
CA HIS A 114 -2.58 2.21 -16.27
C HIS A 114 -2.77 2.63 -14.80
N SER A 115 -2.77 1.65 -13.90
CA SER A 115 -2.78 1.87 -12.46
C SER A 115 -1.53 1.26 -11.83
N LEU A 116 -0.87 1.99 -10.95
CA LEU A 116 0.22 1.50 -10.11
C LEU A 116 -0.29 1.22 -8.70
N LEU A 117 -0.06 0.01 -8.19
CA LEU A 117 -0.46 -0.43 -6.87
C LEU A 117 0.81 -0.73 -6.05
N LEU A 118 1.00 0.05 -4.99
CA LEU A 118 2.20 0.04 -4.16
C LEU A 118 1.92 -0.64 -2.82
N SER A 119 2.60 -1.76 -2.55
CA SER A 119 2.30 -2.56 -1.37
C SER A 119 2.86 -2.00 -0.07
N GLY A 120 2.40 -2.56 1.05
CA GLY A 120 3.08 -2.44 2.33
C GLY A 120 4.46 -3.14 2.37
N GLY A 121 5.12 -3.11 3.53
CA GLY A 121 6.41 -3.77 3.73
C GLY A 121 7.43 -3.04 4.62
N GLY A 122 7.08 -1.91 5.24
CA GLY A 122 8.00 -1.19 6.15
C GLY A 122 9.35 -0.86 5.50
N GLN A 123 10.45 -1.34 6.09
CA GLN A 123 11.82 -1.13 5.57
C GLN A 123 12.04 -1.70 4.16
N TRP A 124 11.24 -2.69 3.73
CA TRP A 124 11.27 -3.21 2.36
C TRP A 124 10.91 -2.18 1.31
N GLY A 125 10.22 -1.09 1.70
CA GLY A 125 9.98 0.06 0.82
C GLY A 125 11.24 0.69 0.24
N ALA A 126 12.42 0.44 0.81
CA ALA A 126 13.68 0.88 0.22
C ALA A 126 13.94 0.21 -1.15
N TYR A 127 13.52 -1.05 -1.33
CA TYR A 127 13.55 -1.73 -2.64
C TYR A 127 12.68 -0.97 -3.65
N GLY A 128 11.41 -0.73 -3.32
CA GLY A 128 10.50 -0.06 -4.23
C GLY A 128 10.93 1.38 -4.53
N ALA A 129 11.46 2.11 -3.55
CA ALA A 129 12.00 3.46 -3.76
C ALA A 129 13.17 3.46 -4.77
N GLY A 130 14.08 2.48 -4.66
CA GLY A 130 15.16 2.29 -5.63
C GLY A 130 14.63 1.92 -7.03
N PHE A 131 13.68 0.98 -7.08
CA PHE A 131 13.07 0.53 -8.34
C PHE A 131 12.36 1.66 -9.08
N LEU A 132 11.48 2.40 -8.39
CA LEU A 132 10.74 3.54 -8.94
C LEU A 132 11.69 4.66 -9.38
N ALA A 133 12.70 4.97 -8.57
CA ALA A 133 13.69 5.98 -8.95
C ALA A 133 14.45 5.61 -10.22
N ALA A 134 14.86 4.35 -10.38
CA ALA A 134 15.57 3.91 -11.58
C ALA A 134 14.67 3.83 -12.83
N LEU A 135 13.38 3.50 -12.67
CA LEU A 135 12.41 3.60 -13.77
C LEU A 135 12.27 5.04 -14.24
N GLU A 136 12.12 5.97 -13.30
CA GLU A 136 12.00 7.40 -13.56
C GLU A 136 13.27 7.97 -14.23
N GLU A 137 14.44 7.72 -13.64
CA GLU A 137 15.74 8.15 -14.19
C GLU A 137 16.00 7.58 -15.59
N GLY A 138 15.49 6.37 -15.86
CA GLY A 138 15.63 5.70 -17.15
C GLY A 138 14.56 6.06 -18.19
N GLY A 139 13.56 6.89 -17.85
CA GLY A 139 12.42 7.17 -18.73
C GLY A 139 11.57 5.93 -19.06
N LYS A 140 11.52 4.97 -18.13
CA LYS A 140 10.81 3.68 -18.26
C LYS A 140 9.58 3.59 -17.37
N MET A 141 9.23 4.66 -16.66
CA MET A 141 8.01 4.71 -15.85
C MET A 141 6.80 4.69 -16.79
N PRO A 142 5.88 3.72 -16.67
CA PRO A 142 4.62 3.77 -17.39
C PRO A 142 3.79 4.98 -16.96
N ASP A 143 2.98 5.52 -17.86
CA ASP A 143 2.04 6.59 -17.53
C ASP A 143 0.87 6.03 -16.71
N PHE A 144 0.70 6.54 -15.49
CA PHE A 144 -0.33 6.07 -14.58
C PHE A 144 -1.46 7.10 -14.47
N GLU A 145 -2.70 6.68 -14.75
CA GLU A 145 -3.88 7.47 -14.39
C GLU A 145 -4.07 7.48 -12.86
N ARG A 146 -3.69 6.38 -12.20
CA ARG A 146 -3.88 6.20 -10.76
C ARG A 146 -2.69 5.52 -10.10
N VAL A 147 -2.35 5.99 -8.91
CA VAL A 147 -1.40 5.35 -8.00
C VAL A 147 -2.09 5.10 -6.67
N THR A 148 -2.16 3.83 -6.26
CA THR A 148 -2.66 3.44 -4.93
C THR A 148 -1.49 2.99 -4.05
N GLY A 149 -1.59 3.23 -2.75
CA GLY A 149 -0.54 2.86 -1.81
C GLY A 149 -1.06 2.46 -0.43
N VAL A 150 -0.45 1.44 0.13
CA VAL A 150 -0.67 0.98 1.52
C VAL A 150 0.64 0.99 2.28
N SER A 151 0.63 1.49 3.51
CA SER A 151 1.79 1.52 4.41
C SER A 151 2.98 2.22 3.76
N THR A 152 4.12 1.56 3.66
CA THR A 152 5.28 2.13 2.95
C THR A 152 4.96 2.51 1.49
N GLY A 153 4.05 1.78 0.83
CA GLY A 153 3.55 2.12 -0.51
C GLY A 153 2.77 3.42 -0.55
N ALA A 154 2.05 3.78 0.52
CA ALA A 154 1.37 5.08 0.62
C ALA A 154 2.37 6.24 0.63
N LEU A 155 3.53 6.06 1.29
CA LEU A 155 4.59 7.07 1.30
C LEU A 155 5.25 7.21 -0.08
N GLN A 156 5.48 6.09 -0.78
CA GLN A 156 5.99 6.10 -2.15
C GLN A 156 5.01 6.77 -3.12
N ALA A 157 3.71 6.51 -2.96
CA ALA A 157 2.64 7.05 -3.82
C ALA A 157 2.65 8.58 -3.87
N LEU A 158 2.97 9.25 -2.76
CA LEU A 158 3.09 10.71 -2.70
C LEU A 158 4.13 11.25 -3.70
N PHE A 159 5.29 10.58 -3.79
CA PHE A 159 6.35 11.00 -4.70
C PHE A 159 6.04 10.62 -6.14
N VAL A 160 5.51 9.40 -6.38
CA VAL A 160 5.16 8.97 -7.73
C VAL A 160 4.08 9.85 -8.32
N GLY A 161 3.02 10.17 -7.57
CA GLY A 161 2.00 11.10 -8.04
C GLY A 161 2.56 12.49 -8.32
N ALA A 162 3.42 13.02 -7.45
CA ALA A 162 4.05 14.31 -7.68
C ALA A 162 4.96 14.37 -8.92
N LEU A 163 5.53 13.24 -9.36
CA LEU A 163 6.30 13.15 -10.61
C LEU A 163 5.42 13.35 -11.86
N ASN A 164 4.10 13.20 -11.72
CA ASN A 164 3.12 13.39 -12.80
C ASN A 164 2.43 14.75 -12.73
N ASP A 165 3.05 15.73 -12.07
CA ASP A 165 2.72 17.14 -12.22
C ASP A 165 2.91 17.57 -13.69
N SER A 166 1.85 18.12 -14.28
CA SER A 166 1.80 18.55 -15.69
C SER A 166 2.83 19.64 -16.06
N ASP A 167 3.27 20.44 -15.10
CA ASP A 167 4.20 21.56 -15.26
C ASP A 167 5.62 21.20 -14.75
N LEU A 168 5.91 19.92 -14.45
CA LEU A 168 7.14 19.50 -13.79
C LEU A 168 8.37 19.52 -14.72
N GLY A 169 9.30 20.43 -14.45
CA GLY A 169 10.59 20.52 -15.14
C GLY A 169 11.57 19.38 -14.80
N PRO A 170 12.60 19.13 -15.64
CA PRO A 170 13.57 18.06 -15.41
C PRO A 170 14.36 18.17 -14.10
N GLN A 171 14.63 19.38 -13.61
CA GLN A 171 15.39 19.59 -12.37
C GLN A 171 14.54 19.26 -11.13
N GLU A 172 13.28 19.71 -11.11
CA GLU A 172 12.31 19.38 -10.06
C GLU A 172 12.02 17.88 -10.03
N ARG A 173 11.88 17.25 -11.19
CA ARG A 173 11.75 15.79 -11.34
C ARG A 173 12.92 15.06 -10.69
N LYS A 174 14.16 15.46 -11.00
CA LYS A 174 15.37 14.93 -10.34
C LYS A 174 15.38 15.17 -8.83
N LYS A 175 14.94 16.35 -8.37
CA LYS A 175 14.81 16.67 -6.94
C LYS A 175 13.81 15.75 -6.25
N LEU A 176 12.61 15.55 -6.81
CA LEU A 176 11.57 14.68 -6.26
C LEU A 176 12.04 13.22 -6.19
N THR A 177 12.67 12.71 -7.24
CA THR A 177 13.25 11.36 -7.26
C THR A 177 14.34 11.21 -6.18
N GLY A 178 15.21 12.21 -6.05
CA GLY A 178 16.21 12.26 -4.97
C GLY A 178 15.58 12.29 -3.57
N LEU A 179 14.48 13.03 -3.39
CA LEU A 179 13.74 13.09 -2.13
C LEU A 179 13.07 11.75 -1.79
N LEU A 180 12.51 11.03 -2.76
CA LEU A 180 12.01 9.66 -2.59
C LEU A 180 13.12 8.77 -2.06
N MET A 181 14.26 8.70 -2.75
CA MET A 181 15.39 7.87 -2.32
C MET A 181 15.91 8.27 -0.93
N ALA A 182 16.09 9.56 -0.67
CA ALA A 182 16.57 10.06 0.62
C ALA A 182 15.59 9.77 1.77
N SER A 183 14.29 9.64 1.50
CA SER A 183 13.30 9.27 2.51
C SER A 183 13.52 7.85 3.04
N TYR A 184 14.07 6.97 2.20
CA TYR A 184 14.40 5.57 2.49
C TYR A 184 15.87 5.33 2.84
N ARG A 185 16.65 6.39 3.12
CA ARG A 185 18.05 6.31 3.57
C ARG A 185 18.20 6.94 4.97
N PRO A 186 17.57 6.39 6.02
CA PRO A 186 17.77 6.88 7.37
C PRO A 186 19.23 6.68 7.80
N ALA A 187 19.80 7.60 8.57
CA ALA A 187 21.13 7.36 9.17
C ALA A 187 21.04 6.36 10.34
N ALA A 188 19.88 6.30 11.02
CA ALA A 188 19.62 5.40 12.13
C ALA A 188 18.12 5.07 12.25
N GLU A 189 17.80 3.92 12.86
CA GLU A 189 16.42 3.49 13.14
C GLU A 189 15.58 4.56 13.86
N ARG A 190 16.20 5.29 14.80
CA ARG A 190 15.56 6.35 15.59
C ARG A 190 15.03 7.54 14.77
N GLU A 191 15.49 7.69 13.52
CA GLU A 191 14.93 8.71 12.62
C GLU A 191 13.55 8.29 12.10
N ILE A 192 13.25 7.00 12.06
CA ILE A 192 11.95 6.50 11.61
C ILE A 192 11.05 6.25 12.82
N VAL A 193 11.55 5.56 13.84
CA VAL A 193 10.73 5.18 14.99
C VAL A 193 11.46 5.32 16.30
N TYR A 194 10.73 5.71 17.34
CA TYR A 194 11.27 5.74 18.70
C TYR A 194 11.01 4.39 19.38
N ARG A 195 12.03 3.53 19.49
CA ARG A 195 11.93 2.26 20.23
C ARG A 195 11.97 2.51 21.73
N HIS A 196 10.96 2.02 22.45
CA HIS A 196 10.98 2.05 23.90
C HIS A 196 11.93 0.96 24.43
N GLY A 197 12.94 1.36 25.20
CA GLY A 197 13.99 0.44 25.69
C GLY A 197 13.51 -0.66 26.64
N TRP A 198 12.29 -0.51 27.20
CA TRP A 198 11.66 -1.52 28.05
C TRP A 198 10.52 -2.22 27.30
N LYS A 199 10.68 -3.53 27.02
CA LYS A 199 9.64 -4.34 26.32
C LYS A 199 8.27 -4.33 27.02
N GLY A 200 8.21 -4.10 28.34
CA GLY A 200 6.96 -3.96 29.08
C GLY A 200 6.17 -2.70 28.75
N TRP A 201 6.80 -1.71 28.10
CA TRP A 201 6.12 -0.49 27.66
C TRP A 201 5.04 -0.77 26.58
N ALA A 202 5.21 -1.79 25.74
CA ALA A 202 4.21 -2.16 24.76
C ALA A 202 2.91 -2.68 25.40
N VAL A 203 3.00 -3.28 26.59
CA VAL A 203 1.82 -3.71 27.38
C VAL A 203 1.04 -2.49 27.92
N ILE A 204 1.73 -1.38 28.18
CA ILE A 204 1.13 -0.15 28.74
C ILE A 204 0.64 0.79 27.63
N SER A 205 1.39 0.90 26.53
CA SER A 205 1.15 1.86 25.45
C SER A 205 0.49 1.26 24.20
N GLY A 206 0.35 -0.07 24.14
CA GLY A 206 -0.22 -0.79 23.00
C GLY A 206 0.70 -0.91 21.77
N SER A 207 1.95 -0.42 21.83
CA SER A 207 2.89 -0.48 20.70
C SER A 207 4.38 -0.54 21.10
N PHE A 208 5.23 -1.06 20.22
CA PHE A 208 6.69 -1.12 20.43
C PHE A 208 7.43 0.16 20.11
N ALA A 209 6.90 0.96 19.18
CA ALA A 209 7.60 2.13 18.69
C ALA A 209 6.69 3.33 18.44
N GLY A 210 7.11 4.50 18.91
CA GLY A 210 6.48 5.78 18.66
C GLY A 210 6.68 6.25 17.23
N LEU A 211 5.63 6.82 16.62
CA LEU A 211 5.65 7.28 15.22
C LEU A 211 5.98 8.78 15.06
N THR A 212 6.26 9.50 16.16
CA THR A 212 6.65 10.92 16.11
C THR A 212 7.81 11.21 15.15
N PRO A 213 8.91 10.41 15.11
CA PRO A 213 9.99 10.67 14.16
C PRO A 213 9.55 10.50 12.70
N LEU A 214 8.75 9.47 12.40
CA LEU A 214 8.16 9.27 11.07
C LEU A 214 7.24 10.43 10.69
N ARG A 215 6.39 10.89 11.61
CA ARG A 215 5.53 12.07 11.41
C ARG A 215 6.40 13.26 11.02
N ASP A 216 7.40 13.59 11.81
CA ASP A 216 8.23 14.77 11.56
C ASP A 216 8.96 14.68 10.21
N ARG A 217 9.40 13.47 9.82
CA ARG A 217 9.94 13.22 8.47
C ARG A 217 8.90 13.48 7.39
N ILE A 218 7.69 12.92 7.49
CA ILE A 218 6.61 13.14 6.51
C ILE A 218 6.30 14.63 6.39
N TYR A 219 6.14 15.31 7.53
CA TYR A 219 5.90 16.76 7.57
C TYR A 219 7.02 17.53 6.87
N GLY A 220 8.28 17.16 7.08
CA GLY A 220 9.44 17.78 6.42
C GLY A 220 9.62 17.43 4.94
N ARG A 221 9.04 16.32 4.46
CA ARG A 221 9.01 15.99 3.02
C ARG A 221 7.88 16.67 2.29
N LEU A 222 6.76 16.89 2.97
CA LEU A 222 5.63 17.64 2.42
C LEU A 222 5.98 19.13 2.26
N CYS A 223 6.73 19.69 3.21
CA CYS A 223 7.01 21.12 3.27
C CYS A 223 8.42 21.46 3.72
N ASP A 224 9.04 22.39 2.99
CA ASP A 224 10.35 22.97 3.30
C ASP A 224 10.21 24.04 4.40
N SER A 225 9.05 24.72 4.48
CA SER A 225 8.72 25.70 5.52
C SER A 225 7.25 25.65 5.92
N ALA A 226 6.82 26.55 6.82
CA ALA A 226 5.41 26.65 7.20
C ALA A 226 4.51 27.17 6.05
N THR A 227 5.09 27.86 5.08
CA THR A 227 4.37 28.52 3.97
C THR A 227 4.69 27.91 2.60
N GLU A 228 5.69 27.03 2.51
CA GLU A 228 6.14 26.43 1.26
C GLU A 228 6.09 24.91 1.35
N CYS A 229 5.17 24.30 0.60
CA CYS A 229 4.99 22.86 0.53
C CYS A 229 5.08 22.34 -0.91
N PRO A 230 6.30 22.20 -1.47
CA PRO A 230 6.47 21.84 -2.88
C PRO A 230 5.81 20.51 -3.23
N LEU A 231 5.94 19.50 -2.38
CA LEU A 231 5.34 18.18 -2.65
C LEU A 231 3.81 18.24 -2.67
N ILE A 232 3.18 19.03 -1.79
CA ILE A 232 1.72 19.24 -1.80
C ILE A 232 1.30 19.98 -3.08
N ARG A 233 2.05 21.01 -3.49
CA ARG A 233 1.78 21.73 -4.74
C ARG A 233 1.83 20.79 -5.95
N HIS A 234 2.89 19.98 -6.06
CA HIS A 234 3.03 19.01 -7.15
C HIS A 234 1.91 17.96 -7.14
N LEU A 235 1.50 17.48 -5.96
CA LEU A 235 0.35 16.57 -5.84
C LEU A 235 -0.98 17.22 -6.28
N ALA A 236 -1.16 18.52 -6.06
CA ALA A 236 -2.36 19.24 -6.49
C ALA A 236 -2.43 19.40 -8.01
N ASN A 237 -1.28 19.57 -8.68
CA ASN A 237 -1.14 19.73 -10.13
C ASN A 237 -0.89 18.41 -10.89
N SER A 238 -0.89 17.28 -10.17
CA SER A 238 -0.74 15.93 -10.72
C SER A 238 -1.90 15.58 -11.63
N THR A 239 -1.59 15.02 -12.81
CA THR A 239 -2.58 14.38 -13.70
C THR A 239 -3.00 13.00 -13.21
N THR A 240 -2.22 12.40 -12.32
CA THR A 240 -2.47 11.09 -11.70
C THR A 240 -3.24 11.24 -10.40
N GLU A 241 -4.28 10.43 -10.21
CA GLU A 241 -4.98 10.30 -8.94
C GLU A 241 -4.16 9.46 -7.94
N VAL A 242 -3.95 10.00 -6.73
CA VAL A 242 -3.18 9.32 -5.67
C VAL A 242 -4.11 8.92 -4.54
N LEU A 243 -4.21 7.61 -4.27
CA LEU A 243 -5.07 7.05 -3.22
C LEU A 243 -4.24 6.33 -2.16
N VAL A 244 -4.50 6.63 -0.89
CA VAL A 244 -3.80 6.03 0.26
C VAL A 244 -4.77 5.24 1.11
N GLY A 245 -4.51 3.94 1.30
CA GLY A 245 -5.40 3.00 1.98
C GLY A 245 -5.04 2.71 3.44
N TYR A 246 -6.03 2.59 4.32
CA TYR A 246 -5.89 2.31 5.76
C TYR A 246 -7.20 1.72 6.33
N VAL A 247 -7.17 1.10 7.51
CA VAL A 247 -8.32 0.40 8.09
C VAL A 247 -8.90 1.16 9.28
N GLY A 248 -10.22 1.30 9.34
CA GLY A 248 -10.91 1.82 10.53
C GLY A 248 -10.82 0.83 11.69
N ALA A 249 -10.28 1.27 12.83
CA ALA A 249 -10.06 0.37 13.96
C ALA A 249 -11.38 -0.12 14.62
N SER A 250 -12.45 0.67 14.50
CA SER A 250 -13.76 0.38 15.12
C SER A 250 -14.65 -0.53 14.28
N ASP A 251 -14.54 -0.45 12.95
CA ASP A 251 -15.43 -1.14 11.99
C ASP A 251 -14.71 -2.19 11.14
N GLY A 252 -13.38 -2.19 11.12
CA GLY A 252 -12.57 -3.10 10.30
C GLY A 252 -12.71 -2.85 8.80
N VAL A 253 -13.29 -1.73 8.39
CA VAL A 253 -13.52 -1.35 6.99
C VAL A 253 -12.22 -0.79 6.42
N PHE A 254 -11.89 -1.21 5.20
CA PHE A 254 -10.79 -0.62 4.45
C PHE A 254 -11.27 0.71 3.86
N TYR A 255 -10.58 1.79 4.20
CA TYR A 255 -10.82 3.12 3.67
C TYR A 255 -9.64 3.55 2.81
N TYR A 256 -9.88 4.50 1.92
CA TYR A 256 -8.81 5.21 1.25
C TYR A 256 -9.08 6.72 1.20
N SER A 257 -8.03 7.51 1.20
CA SER A 257 -8.08 8.97 1.01
C SER A 257 -7.58 9.35 -0.38
N ASN A 258 -8.29 10.26 -1.06
CA ASN A 258 -7.79 10.88 -2.29
C ASN A 258 -6.81 12.02 -1.97
N ILE A 259 -5.52 11.73 -1.99
CA ILE A 259 -4.46 12.67 -1.63
C ILE A 259 -4.41 13.87 -2.57
N THR A 260 -4.70 13.69 -3.86
CA THR A 260 -4.69 14.81 -4.81
C THR A 260 -5.83 15.79 -4.53
N GLU A 261 -7.00 15.30 -4.14
CA GLU A 261 -8.09 16.17 -3.68
C GLU A 261 -7.74 16.90 -2.37
N ILE A 262 -7.08 16.23 -1.42
CA ILE A 262 -6.61 16.89 -0.20
C ILE A 262 -5.58 17.97 -0.55
N ALA A 263 -4.66 17.70 -1.47
CA ALA A 263 -3.67 18.68 -1.92
C ALA A 263 -4.32 19.90 -2.58
N ARG A 264 -5.40 19.71 -3.35
CA ARG A 264 -6.20 20.80 -3.95
C ARG A 264 -6.95 21.65 -2.92
N ILE A 265 -7.13 21.20 -1.68
CA ILE A 265 -7.58 22.09 -0.59
C ILE A 265 -6.56 23.22 -0.39
N ALA A 266 -5.27 22.89 -0.42
CA ALA A 266 -4.19 23.86 -0.27
C ALA A 266 -3.88 24.64 -1.55
N TYR A 267 -4.09 24.05 -2.72
CA TYR A 267 -3.83 24.65 -4.02
C TYR A 267 -5.03 24.41 -4.96
N PRO A 268 -6.13 25.17 -4.82
CA PRO A 268 -7.36 24.93 -5.57
C PRO A 268 -7.17 25.04 -7.09
N ASP A 269 -6.28 25.94 -7.52
CA ASP A 269 -5.91 26.13 -8.93
C ASP A 269 -4.58 25.43 -9.29
N GLY A 270 -4.13 24.48 -8.47
CA GLY A 270 -2.88 23.71 -8.66
C GLY A 270 -1.57 24.48 -8.43
N ARG A 271 -1.60 25.81 -8.42
CA ARG A 271 -0.38 26.66 -8.37
C ARG A 271 -0.32 27.58 -7.17
N ASN A 272 -1.39 28.32 -6.93
CA ASN A 272 -1.43 29.36 -5.90
C ASN A 272 -1.97 28.78 -4.58
N PRO A 273 -1.36 29.13 -3.43
CA PRO A 273 -1.88 28.72 -2.14
C PRO A 273 -3.28 29.30 -1.94
N GLY A 274 -4.20 28.47 -1.45
CA GLY A 274 -5.56 28.83 -1.11
C GLY A 274 -5.65 29.70 0.16
N PRO A 275 -6.86 29.85 0.73
CA PRO A 275 -7.10 30.68 1.90
C PRO A 275 -6.18 30.35 3.11
N PRO A 276 -5.97 31.31 4.03
CA PRO A 276 -5.17 31.09 5.22
C PRO A 276 -5.54 29.78 5.96
N GLY A 277 -4.52 29.01 6.32
CA GLY A 277 -4.68 27.72 6.99
C GLY A 277 -4.96 26.52 6.08
N ALA A 278 -5.32 26.71 4.80
CA ALA A 278 -5.57 25.60 3.87
C ALA A 278 -4.35 24.69 3.70
N LEU A 279 -3.15 25.28 3.58
CA LEU A 279 -1.89 24.56 3.51
C LEU A 279 -1.64 23.70 4.76
N LYS A 280 -1.90 24.26 5.94
CA LYS A 280 -1.76 23.55 7.22
C LYS A 280 -2.72 22.35 7.26
N ARG A 281 -4.00 22.54 6.91
CA ARG A 281 -5.01 21.48 6.90
C ARG A 281 -4.62 20.36 5.93
N ALA A 282 -4.28 20.68 4.69
CA ALA A 282 -3.85 19.68 3.70
C ALA A 282 -2.60 18.92 4.19
N ARG A 283 -1.59 19.61 4.72
CA ARG A 283 -0.39 18.97 5.28
C ARG A 283 -0.74 17.99 6.41
N GLN A 284 -1.60 18.39 7.34
CA GLN A 284 -2.04 17.53 8.44
C GLN A 284 -2.84 16.33 7.93
N CYS A 285 -3.77 16.52 6.99
CA CYS A 285 -4.59 15.45 6.44
C CYS A 285 -3.77 14.44 5.61
N ILE A 286 -2.88 14.91 4.73
CA ILE A 286 -1.99 14.04 3.94
C ILE A 286 -1.06 13.25 4.87
N ALA A 287 -0.44 13.93 5.84
CA ALA A 287 0.42 13.26 6.83
C ALA A 287 -0.36 12.26 7.69
N GLY A 288 -1.59 12.62 8.09
CA GLY A 288 -2.49 11.76 8.86
C GLY A 288 -2.84 10.48 8.09
N ALA A 289 -3.30 10.60 6.85
CA ALA A 289 -3.63 9.46 6.00
C ALA A 289 -2.41 8.54 5.78
N ALA A 290 -1.24 9.12 5.48
CA ALA A 290 0.00 8.36 5.30
C ALA A 290 0.47 7.66 6.60
N LEU A 291 0.36 8.32 7.75
CA LEU A 291 0.69 7.75 9.05
C LEU A 291 -0.27 6.64 9.45
N ALA A 292 -1.58 6.84 9.28
CA ALA A 292 -2.60 5.82 9.50
C ALA A 292 -2.33 4.60 8.64
N SER A 293 -2.01 4.81 7.36
CA SER A 293 -1.65 3.74 6.42
C SER A 293 -0.43 2.94 6.86
N ALA A 294 0.50 3.53 7.61
CA ALA A 294 1.72 2.88 8.11
C ALA A 294 1.65 2.43 9.59
N ALA A 295 0.52 2.65 10.27
CA ALA A 295 0.36 2.39 11.71
C ALA A 295 0.01 0.93 11.99
N MET A 296 0.96 0.02 11.71
CA MET A 296 0.78 -1.42 11.91
C MET A 296 0.58 -1.71 13.41
N PRO A 297 -0.56 -2.33 13.82
CA PRO A 297 -0.84 -2.65 15.21
C PRO A 297 0.30 -3.46 15.85
N VAL A 298 0.42 -3.38 17.19
CA VAL A 298 1.48 -4.03 17.98
C VAL A 298 2.87 -3.40 17.78
N PHE A 299 3.30 -3.17 16.54
CA PHE A 299 4.60 -2.58 16.25
C PHE A 299 4.63 -1.06 16.45
N PHE A 300 3.62 -0.37 15.93
CA PHE A 300 3.61 1.09 15.87
C PHE A 300 2.47 1.69 16.66
N GLN A 301 2.73 2.90 17.14
CA GLN A 301 1.77 3.73 17.85
C GLN A 301 0.47 3.86 17.04
N GLN A 302 -0.67 3.70 17.71
CA GLN A 302 -1.97 3.87 17.06
C GLN A 302 -2.14 5.31 16.59
N VAL A 303 -2.68 5.51 15.38
CA VAL A 303 -2.92 6.84 14.82
C VAL A 303 -4.41 7.17 14.93
N ARG A 304 -4.71 8.36 15.47
CA ARG A 304 -6.05 8.92 15.49
C ARG A 304 -6.10 10.15 14.62
N ILE A 305 -7.10 10.25 13.77
CA ILE A 305 -7.34 11.41 12.92
C ILE A 305 -8.69 11.99 13.28
N GLY A 306 -8.75 13.30 13.48
CA GLY A 306 -9.99 13.97 13.85
C GLY A 306 -9.85 15.45 14.14
N SER A 307 -10.96 16.05 14.52
CA SER A 307 -11.03 17.45 14.95
C SER A 307 -12.18 17.63 15.94
N GLY A 308 -12.02 18.49 16.94
CA GLY A 308 -13.04 18.70 17.96
C GLY A 308 -13.35 17.41 18.73
N ALA A 309 -14.62 16.97 18.69
CA ALA A 309 -15.07 15.73 19.33
C ALA A 309 -14.92 14.48 18.45
N ASP A 310 -14.70 14.64 17.13
CA ASP A 310 -14.79 13.56 16.14
C ASP A 310 -13.43 12.95 15.84
N TRP A 311 -12.94 12.11 16.76
CA TRP A 311 -11.67 11.39 16.61
C TRP A 311 -11.89 9.93 16.27
N LYS A 312 -11.28 9.46 15.18
CA LYS A 312 -11.34 8.06 14.74
C LYS A 312 -9.94 7.45 14.75
N THR A 313 -9.85 6.20 15.21
CA THR A 313 -8.59 5.43 15.23
C THR A 313 -8.46 4.63 13.94
N TYR A 314 -7.25 4.60 13.38
CA TYR A 314 -6.93 3.88 12.16
C TYR A 314 -5.71 2.98 12.34
N TYR A 315 -5.71 1.88 11.58
CA TYR A 315 -4.62 0.93 11.48
C TYR A 315 -4.07 0.89 10.04
N ASP A 316 -2.86 0.34 9.92
CA ASP A 316 -2.24 0.06 8.63
C ASP A 316 -3.17 -0.74 7.70
N GLY A 317 -3.19 -0.36 6.42
CA GLY A 317 -4.03 -1.01 5.41
C GLY A 317 -3.74 -2.51 5.27
N GLY A 318 -2.48 -2.91 5.49
CA GLY A 318 -1.99 -4.29 5.40
C GLY A 318 -2.60 -5.24 6.43
N VAL A 319 -3.35 -4.73 7.41
CA VAL A 319 -4.20 -5.55 8.30
C VAL A 319 -5.34 -6.21 7.52
N ARG A 320 -5.74 -5.66 6.37
CA ARG A 320 -6.81 -6.18 5.53
C ARG A 320 -6.37 -6.46 4.10
N GLN A 321 -5.69 -5.51 3.45
CA GLN A 321 -5.17 -5.66 2.08
C GLN A 321 -3.87 -4.87 1.91
N SER A 322 -2.86 -5.48 1.29
CA SER A 322 -1.57 -4.82 1.06
C SER A 322 -1.52 -4.04 -0.25
N VAL A 323 -2.41 -4.35 -1.20
CA VAL A 323 -2.61 -3.59 -2.44
C VAL A 323 -4.12 -3.52 -2.72
N PHE A 324 -4.57 -2.45 -3.35
CA PHE A 324 -5.99 -2.27 -3.68
C PHE A 324 -6.17 -1.49 -4.98
N GLU A 325 -7.29 -1.75 -5.63
CA GLU A 325 -7.78 -1.01 -6.79
C GLU A 325 -9.10 -0.34 -6.37
N ALA A 326 -9.27 0.95 -6.68
CA ALA A 326 -10.48 1.70 -6.32
C ALA A 326 -11.46 1.80 -7.51
N ASN A 327 -12.40 0.86 -7.59
CA ASN A 327 -13.58 0.88 -8.48
C ASN A 327 -13.31 1.07 -10.00
N ALA A 328 -12.08 0.97 -10.51
CA ALA A 328 -11.82 0.85 -11.95
C ALA A 328 -11.70 -0.61 -12.39
N ALA A 329 -11.50 -1.54 -11.46
CA ALA A 329 -11.10 -2.90 -11.71
C ALA A 329 -12.05 -3.67 -12.63
N GLU A 330 -13.32 -3.72 -12.23
CA GLU A 330 -14.35 -4.40 -13.01
C GLU A 330 -14.55 -3.78 -14.40
N ARG A 331 -14.41 -2.46 -14.52
CA ARG A 331 -14.52 -1.79 -15.83
C ARG A 331 -13.31 -2.12 -16.69
N VAL A 332 -12.11 -2.18 -16.11
CA VAL A 332 -10.86 -2.50 -16.81
C VAL A 332 -10.85 -3.93 -17.33
N ASP A 333 -11.18 -4.94 -16.52
CA ASP A 333 -11.20 -6.33 -17.03
C ASP A 333 -12.24 -6.54 -18.12
N ARG A 334 -13.44 -5.94 -17.96
CA ARG A 334 -14.50 -5.97 -18.99
C ARG A 334 -14.03 -5.31 -20.28
N VAL A 335 -13.47 -4.10 -20.20
CA VAL A 335 -12.94 -3.38 -21.39
C VAL A 335 -11.80 -4.16 -22.04
N VAL A 336 -10.85 -4.68 -21.25
CA VAL A 336 -9.72 -5.46 -21.78
C VAL A 336 -10.19 -6.74 -22.46
N THR A 337 -11.15 -7.46 -21.85
CA THR A 337 -11.73 -8.67 -22.44
C THR A 337 -12.42 -8.37 -23.76
N LEU A 338 -13.28 -7.34 -23.80
CA LEU A 338 -13.97 -6.93 -25.03
C LEU A 338 -13.01 -6.47 -26.12
N MET A 339 -11.94 -5.73 -25.75
CA MET A 339 -10.92 -5.31 -26.71
C MET A 339 -10.10 -6.48 -27.24
N LYS A 340 -9.73 -7.46 -26.40
CA LYS A 340 -9.07 -8.69 -26.84
C LYS A 340 -9.94 -9.47 -27.82
N GLU A 341 -11.22 -9.66 -27.49
CA GLU A 341 -12.17 -10.37 -28.35
C GLU A 341 -12.38 -9.66 -29.69
N ARG A 342 -12.57 -8.34 -29.67
CA ARG A 342 -12.65 -7.52 -30.89
C ARG A 342 -11.37 -7.65 -31.72
N ARG A 343 -10.19 -7.56 -31.10
CA ARG A 343 -8.90 -7.73 -31.77
C ARG A 343 -8.76 -9.11 -32.41
N GLU A 344 -9.18 -10.17 -31.74
CA GLU A 344 -9.17 -11.53 -32.30
C GLU A 344 -10.13 -11.69 -33.48
N GLN A 345 -11.34 -11.14 -33.38
CA GLN A 345 -12.32 -11.14 -34.47
C GLN A 345 -11.82 -10.34 -35.68
N GLU A 346 -11.20 -9.19 -35.43
CA GLU A 346 -10.62 -8.34 -36.46
C GLU A 346 -9.37 -8.95 -37.11
N ILE A 347 -8.50 -9.63 -36.34
CA ILE A 347 -7.38 -10.42 -36.90
C ILE A 347 -7.90 -11.56 -37.80
N LYS A 348 -8.97 -12.26 -37.36
CA LYS A 348 -9.64 -13.27 -38.19
C LYS A 348 -10.25 -12.67 -39.45
N ALA A 349 -10.78 -11.45 -39.39
CA ALA A 349 -11.29 -10.72 -40.56
C ALA A 349 -10.16 -10.21 -41.49
N GLN A 350 -9.01 -9.81 -40.95
CA GLN A 350 -7.83 -9.37 -41.70
C GLN A 350 -7.17 -10.49 -42.52
N LEU A 351 -7.30 -11.74 -42.09
CA LEU A 351 -6.86 -12.89 -42.88
C LEU A 351 -7.63 -13.03 -44.21
N ASN A 352 -8.77 -12.32 -44.36
CA ASN A 352 -9.68 -12.40 -45.50
C ASN A 352 -9.87 -11.07 -46.27
N SER A 353 -9.08 -9.99 -46.05
CA SER A 353 -9.34 -8.65 -46.64
C SER A 353 -8.15 -7.99 -47.37
N SER A 354 -8.43 -6.92 -48.12
CA SER A 354 -7.52 -6.23 -49.06
C SER A 354 -6.50 -5.29 -48.40
N ASP A 355 -5.40 -4.94 -49.10
CA ASP A 355 -4.26 -4.19 -48.53
C ASP A 355 -4.58 -2.78 -48.01
N LYS A 356 -5.63 -2.10 -48.48
CA LYS A 356 -6.04 -0.78 -47.96
C LYS A 356 -6.77 -0.90 -46.61
N ASP A 357 -7.49 -2.00 -46.39
CA ASP A 357 -8.21 -2.25 -45.13
C ASP A 357 -7.24 -2.57 -43.98
N ARG A 358 -6.05 -3.10 -44.31
CA ARG A 358 -4.99 -3.44 -43.35
C ARG A 358 -4.37 -2.22 -42.64
N VAL A 359 -4.44 -1.02 -43.24
CA VAL A 359 -3.83 0.20 -42.69
C VAL A 359 -4.71 0.85 -41.61
N ALA A 360 -6.03 0.88 -41.80
CA ALA A 360 -6.98 1.39 -40.80
C ALA A 360 -7.10 0.45 -39.59
N LEU A 361 -6.93 -0.86 -39.80
CA LEU A 361 -6.95 -1.89 -38.75
C LEU A 361 -5.65 -1.97 -37.92
N LYS A 362 -4.56 -1.35 -38.40
CA LYS A 362 -3.29 -1.24 -37.67
C LYS A 362 -3.36 -0.30 -36.46
N SER A 363 -4.28 0.68 -36.46
CA SER A 363 -4.42 1.64 -35.35
C SER A 363 -5.15 1.05 -34.14
N LEU A 364 -6.14 0.17 -34.35
CA LEU A 364 -6.85 -0.55 -33.27
C LEU A 364 -6.02 -1.67 -32.62
N THR A 365 -5.16 -2.32 -33.40
CA THR A 365 -4.22 -3.34 -32.90
C THR A 365 -3.02 -2.74 -32.16
N ASN A 366 -2.78 -1.44 -32.26
CA ASN A 366 -1.68 -0.75 -31.60
C ASN A 366 -2.06 -0.02 -30.30
N ALA A 367 -3.34 0.07 -29.95
CA ALA A 367 -3.75 0.62 -28.66
C ALA A 367 -3.30 -0.32 -27.54
N GLU A 368 -2.46 0.18 -26.62
CA GLU A 368 -2.10 -0.59 -25.43
C GLU A 368 -3.32 -0.76 -24.54
N LEU A 369 -3.48 -1.95 -23.98
CA LEU A 369 -4.57 -2.26 -23.08
C LEU A 369 -4.24 -1.72 -21.69
N PRO A 370 -5.22 -1.12 -20.96
CA PRO A 370 -5.05 -0.80 -19.55
C PRO A 370 -4.48 -1.98 -18.78
N ALA A 371 -3.53 -1.68 -17.89
CA ALA A 371 -2.81 -2.71 -17.15
C ALA A 371 -2.64 -2.27 -15.70
N LEU A 372 -2.65 -3.25 -14.80
CA LEU A 372 -2.30 -3.05 -13.41
C LEU A 372 -0.81 -3.34 -13.24
N TYR A 373 -0.08 -2.37 -12.71
CA TYR A 373 1.30 -2.54 -12.28
C TYR A 373 1.30 -2.67 -10.77
N VAL A 374 1.84 -3.76 -10.25
CA VAL A 374 1.90 -4.07 -8.82
C VAL A 374 3.35 -4.10 -8.41
N LEU A 375 3.77 -3.18 -7.56
CA LEU A 375 5.08 -3.22 -6.93
C LEU A 375 4.91 -3.69 -5.49
N ARG A 376 5.22 -4.96 -5.27
CA ARG A 376 5.35 -5.55 -3.95
C ARG A 376 6.72 -5.17 -3.38
N ASN A 377 6.73 -4.39 -2.31
CA ASN A 377 7.97 -3.93 -1.69
C ASN A 377 8.76 -5.09 -1.05
N GLY A 378 8.07 -6.04 -0.42
CA GLY A 378 8.68 -7.24 0.17
C GLY A 378 8.83 -8.42 -0.82
N PRO A 379 9.59 -9.46 -0.44
CA PRO A 379 9.62 -10.73 -1.19
C PRO A 379 8.30 -11.49 -1.01
N THR A 380 7.98 -12.40 -1.93
CA THR A 380 6.81 -13.29 -1.88
C THR A 380 7.00 -14.44 -0.91
N VAL A 381 8.26 -14.86 -0.71
CA VAL A 381 8.61 -15.92 0.24
C VAL A 381 9.74 -15.46 1.13
N LEU A 382 9.48 -15.38 2.44
CA LEU A 382 10.50 -15.19 3.47
C LEU A 382 10.91 -16.56 4.04
N ILE A 383 11.71 -17.34 3.31
CA ILE A 383 12.28 -18.58 3.89
C ILE A 383 13.45 -18.20 4.79
N ARG A 384 13.18 -17.92 6.06
CA ARG A 384 14.24 -17.69 7.06
C ARG A 384 14.85 -19.03 7.50
N LYS A 385 15.70 -19.64 6.64
CA LYS A 385 16.37 -20.94 6.94
C LYS A 385 17.14 -20.97 8.28
N HIS A 386 17.55 -19.82 8.82
CA HIS A 386 18.38 -19.77 10.04
C HIS A 386 17.78 -19.02 11.25
N GLU A 387 16.77 -18.17 11.08
CA GLU A 387 16.22 -17.38 12.20
C GLU A 387 15.05 -18.09 12.92
N ASP A 388 14.38 -19.04 12.27
CA ASP A 388 13.20 -19.71 12.84
C ASP A 388 13.57 -20.78 13.89
N ALA A 389 14.76 -21.41 13.81
CA ALA A 389 15.21 -22.39 14.80
C ALA A 389 15.45 -21.77 16.20
N ALA A 390 15.64 -20.44 16.27
CA ALA A 390 15.73 -19.71 17.53
C ALA A 390 14.34 -19.34 18.09
N PHE A 391 13.31 -19.28 17.24
CA PHE A 391 11.93 -19.03 17.66
C PHE A 391 11.35 -20.25 18.40
N ASP A 392 11.67 -21.47 17.96
CA ASP A 392 11.26 -22.71 18.66
C ASP A 392 11.78 -22.79 20.11
N ARG A 393 12.74 -21.93 20.47
CA ARG A 393 13.28 -21.78 21.83
C ARG A 393 12.71 -20.58 22.60
N LYS A 394 11.82 -19.79 22.00
CA LYS A 394 11.19 -18.59 22.56
C LYS A 394 9.69 -18.83 22.75
N GLY A 395 9.26 -19.09 23.98
CA GLY A 395 7.87 -19.46 24.30
C GLY A 395 7.02 -18.37 24.96
N ASN A 396 7.40 -17.08 24.89
CA ASN A 396 6.59 -16.03 25.52
C ASN A 396 5.47 -15.54 24.59
N ALA A 397 4.33 -15.16 25.18
CA ALA A 397 3.13 -14.76 24.45
C ALA A 397 3.35 -13.62 23.45
N LEU A 398 4.30 -12.73 23.73
CA LEU A 398 4.61 -11.61 22.86
C LEU A 398 5.34 -12.05 21.58
N ASP A 399 6.40 -12.85 21.72
CA ASP A 399 7.12 -13.39 20.56
C ASP A 399 6.18 -14.22 19.68
N THR A 400 5.27 -15.00 20.28
CA THR A 400 4.20 -15.73 19.58
C THR A 400 3.26 -14.80 18.80
N ALA A 401 2.77 -13.73 19.41
CA ALA A 401 1.91 -12.77 18.74
C ALA A 401 2.61 -12.08 17.56
N LEU A 402 3.87 -11.67 17.73
CA LEU A 402 4.67 -11.04 16.69
C LEU A 402 4.97 -11.98 15.52
N ARG A 403 5.22 -13.27 15.80
CA ARG A 403 5.41 -14.28 14.76
C ARG A 403 4.12 -14.54 13.99
N ALA A 404 3.00 -14.72 14.69
CA ALA A 404 1.68 -14.89 14.07
C ALA A 404 1.34 -13.70 13.17
N GLN A 405 1.55 -12.48 13.65
CA GLN A 405 1.34 -11.27 12.86
C GLN A 405 2.22 -11.24 11.60
N THR A 406 3.51 -11.60 11.71
CA THR A 406 4.41 -11.63 10.56
C THR A 406 3.93 -12.63 9.50
N ILE A 407 3.47 -13.82 9.90
CA ILE A 407 2.93 -14.85 9.00
C ILE A 407 1.66 -14.35 8.32
N LEU A 408 0.71 -13.82 9.11
CA LEU A 408 -0.57 -13.33 8.60
C LEU A 408 -0.38 -12.17 7.62
N VAL A 409 0.46 -11.19 7.96
CA VAL A 409 0.75 -10.06 7.07
C VAL A 409 1.35 -10.56 5.76
N ASN A 410 2.38 -11.41 5.79
CA ASN A 410 2.98 -11.93 4.55
C ASN A 410 1.97 -12.68 3.68
N GLN A 411 1.10 -13.50 4.30
CA GLN A 411 0.03 -14.19 3.58
C GLN A 411 -0.97 -13.19 2.97
N LEU A 412 -1.41 -12.19 3.72
CA LEU A 412 -2.30 -11.13 3.24
C LEU A 412 -1.68 -10.36 2.07
N GLU A 413 -0.37 -10.09 2.08
CA GLU A 413 0.29 -9.41 0.96
C GLU A 413 0.24 -10.23 -0.34
N VAL A 414 0.48 -11.55 -0.26
CA VAL A 414 0.37 -12.42 -1.45
C VAL A 414 -1.09 -12.56 -1.88
N GLN A 415 -1.99 -12.79 -0.91
CA GLN A 415 -3.41 -12.98 -1.17
C GLN A 415 -4.05 -11.75 -1.81
N SER A 416 -3.67 -10.54 -1.38
CA SER A 416 -4.19 -9.29 -1.99
C SER A 416 -3.91 -9.22 -3.49
N ILE A 417 -2.75 -9.75 -3.94
CA ILE A 417 -2.38 -9.80 -5.37
C ILE A 417 -3.15 -10.92 -6.08
N ALA A 418 -3.35 -12.06 -5.41
CA ALA A 418 -4.19 -13.14 -5.94
C ALA A 418 -5.65 -12.71 -6.10
N ASP A 419 -6.19 -11.95 -5.15
CA ASP A 419 -7.55 -11.40 -5.19
C ASP A 419 -7.71 -10.40 -6.34
N LEU A 420 -6.69 -9.58 -6.63
CA LEU A 420 -6.67 -8.76 -7.84
C LEU A 420 -6.77 -9.63 -9.10
N ARG A 421 -6.02 -10.74 -9.17
CA ARG A 421 -6.10 -11.67 -10.30
C ARG A 421 -7.47 -12.35 -10.39
N LEU A 422 -8.14 -12.64 -9.27
CA LEU A 422 -9.52 -13.15 -9.27
C LEU A 422 -10.52 -12.12 -9.79
N ALA A 423 -10.35 -10.84 -9.41
CA ALA A 423 -11.17 -9.74 -9.92
C ALA A 423 -10.88 -9.41 -11.40
N HIS A 424 -9.68 -9.76 -11.88
CA HIS A 424 -9.18 -9.51 -13.24
C HIS A 424 -8.66 -10.79 -13.89
N PRO A 425 -9.53 -11.76 -14.21
CA PRO A 425 -9.08 -13.07 -14.69
C PRO A 425 -8.29 -12.97 -16.00
N LYS A 426 -8.63 -12.01 -16.89
CA LYS A 426 -8.02 -11.85 -18.22
C LYS A 426 -7.20 -10.57 -18.38
N GLY A 427 -7.33 -9.61 -17.46
CA GLY A 427 -6.58 -8.35 -17.48
C GLY A 427 -5.05 -8.51 -17.38
N TYR A 428 -4.30 -7.50 -17.84
CA TYR A 428 -2.84 -7.48 -17.66
C TYR A 428 -2.48 -7.04 -16.24
N ILE A 429 -1.75 -7.89 -15.53
CA ILE A 429 -1.17 -7.58 -14.23
C ILE A 429 0.34 -7.81 -14.32
N TRP A 430 1.08 -6.73 -14.23
CA TRP A 430 2.53 -6.67 -14.18
C TRP A 430 2.97 -6.61 -12.73
N LEU A 431 3.77 -7.56 -12.28
CA LEU A 431 4.23 -7.67 -10.91
C LEU A 431 5.74 -7.43 -10.83
N ARG A 432 6.15 -6.70 -9.80
CA ARG A 432 7.54 -6.65 -9.34
C ARG A 432 7.59 -6.90 -7.84
N THR A 433 8.56 -7.68 -7.39
CA THR A 433 8.76 -8.06 -5.99
C THR A 433 10.23 -7.96 -5.60
N ALA A 434 10.54 -7.89 -4.30
CA ALA A 434 11.92 -7.96 -3.82
C ALA A 434 12.46 -9.40 -3.74
N ASP A 435 11.91 -10.35 -4.50
CA ASP A 435 12.38 -11.73 -4.51
C ASP A 435 13.84 -11.83 -4.99
N GLY A 436 14.59 -12.74 -4.38
CA GLY A 436 16.00 -12.94 -4.65
C GLY A 436 16.96 -11.99 -3.93
N PHE A 437 16.45 -11.11 -3.05
CA PHE A 437 17.27 -10.16 -2.28
C PHE A 437 18.39 -10.83 -1.46
N ASP A 438 18.23 -12.11 -1.11
CA ASP A 438 19.13 -12.91 -0.28
C ASP A 438 19.88 -14.00 -1.06
N ARG A 439 19.78 -14.04 -2.40
CA ARG A 439 20.52 -15.00 -3.22
C ARG A 439 22.02 -14.69 -3.13
N LYS A 440 22.80 -15.72 -2.79
CA LYS A 440 24.26 -15.68 -2.97
C LYS A 440 24.57 -15.74 -4.47
N PRO A 441 25.70 -15.19 -4.92
CA PRO A 441 26.18 -15.47 -6.27
C PRO A 441 26.26 -16.99 -6.40
N GLU A 442 25.75 -17.56 -7.49
CA GLU A 442 26.03 -18.95 -7.83
C GLU A 442 27.56 -19.12 -7.82
N THR A 443 28.04 -19.86 -6.82
CA THR A 443 29.36 -20.48 -6.90
C THR A 443 29.18 -21.65 -7.84
N ASP A 444 29.72 -21.54 -9.05
CA ASP A 444 29.77 -22.60 -10.06
C ASP A 444 30.05 -23.95 -9.38
N GLY A 445 29.08 -24.85 -9.45
CA GLY A 445 29.07 -26.02 -8.58
C GLY A 445 28.02 -27.08 -8.92
N GLU A 446 27.69 -27.25 -10.20
CA GLU A 446 27.30 -28.57 -10.72
C GLU A 446 28.16 -28.91 -11.94
N ILE A 447 28.58 -30.17 -11.95
CA ILE A 447 29.71 -30.75 -12.66
C ILE A 447 29.54 -30.64 -14.18
N GLY A 448 30.49 -29.99 -14.87
CA GLY A 448 30.77 -30.32 -16.27
C GLY A 448 30.81 -29.19 -17.31
N SER A 449 30.81 -27.91 -16.96
CA SER A 449 31.02 -26.85 -17.96
C SER A 449 31.98 -25.76 -17.46
N SER A 450 32.92 -25.39 -18.34
CA SER A 450 34.02 -24.45 -18.09
C SER A 450 33.53 -23.11 -17.50
N PRO A 451 34.32 -22.46 -16.62
CA PRO A 451 33.91 -21.23 -15.97
C PRO A 451 33.73 -20.10 -17.00
N PRO A 452 32.69 -19.25 -16.88
CA PRO A 452 32.58 -18.07 -17.72
C PRO A 452 33.72 -17.09 -17.41
N ARG A 453 34.26 -16.47 -18.47
CA ARG A 453 35.35 -15.49 -18.37
C ARG A 453 34.95 -14.32 -17.48
N SER A 454 35.84 -13.98 -16.55
CA SER A 454 35.97 -12.72 -15.80
C SER A 454 34.73 -11.82 -15.73
N ARG A 455 33.96 -11.92 -14.64
CA ARG A 455 32.98 -10.89 -14.27
C ARG A 455 33.68 -9.58 -13.98
N THR A 456 33.12 -8.48 -14.48
CA THR A 456 33.64 -7.12 -14.19
C THR A 456 33.41 -6.76 -12.72
N PRO A 457 34.18 -5.82 -12.13
CA PRO A 457 33.95 -5.36 -10.76
C PRO A 457 32.51 -4.87 -10.50
N ASP A 458 31.82 -4.38 -11.53
CA ASP A 458 30.43 -3.94 -11.47
C ASP A 458 29.44 -5.12 -11.37
N GLU A 459 29.68 -6.25 -12.06
CA GLU A 459 28.89 -7.50 -11.91
C GLU A 459 29.10 -8.18 -10.55
N VAL A 460 30.24 -7.95 -9.89
CA VAL A 460 30.53 -8.49 -8.55
C VAL A 460 29.71 -7.77 -7.45
N VAL A 461 29.25 -6.54 -7.71
CA VAL A 461 28.33 -5.81 -6.80
C VAL A 461 26.90 -6.36 -6.89
N GLU A 462 26.51 -6.88 -8.06
CA GLU A 462 25.16 -7.38 -8.42
C GLU A 462 24.73 -8.63 -7.63
N THR A 463 25.62 -9.24 -6.84
CA THR A 463 25.41 -10.60 -6.30
C THR A 463 25.53 -10.73 -4.78
N ARG A 464 25.70 -9.61 -4.03
CA ARG A 464 25.77 -9.71 -2.56
C ARG A 464 24.36 -9.77 -1.96
N PRO A 465 24.05 -10.81 -1.16
CA PRO A 465 22.75 -10.90 -0.51
C PRO A 465 22.57 -9.75 0.48
N CYS A 466 21.40 -9.12 0.46
CA CYS A 466 21.04 -8.14 1.46
C CYS A 466 20.77 -8.85 2.79
N VAL A 467 21.63 -8.59 3.76
CA VAL A 467 21.53 -9.18 5.11
C VAL A 467 21.13 -8.10 6.10
N LYS A 468 20.11 -8.39 6.90
CA LYS A 468 19.66 -7.49 7.95
C LYS A 468 20.59 -7.60 9.16
N ASN A 469 21.21 -6.48 9.53
CA ASN A 469 22.08 -6.40 10.70
C ASN A 469 21.82 -5.09 11.49
N PRO A 470 21.50 -5.17 12.79
CA PRO A 470 21.23 -6.39 13.55
C PRO A 470 19.85 -6.99 13.17
N PRO A 471 19.64 -8.31 13.29
CA PRO A 471 18.39 -8.98 12.90
C PRO A 471 17.13 -8.42 13.56
N GLU A 472 17.25 -7.99 14.82
CA GLU A 472 16.16 -7.48 15.65
C GLU A 472 15.84 -6.00 15.44
N ALA A 473 16.58 -5.29 14.58
CA ALA A 473 16.18 -3.94 14.18
C ALA A 473 14.81 -3.98 13.50
N MET A 474 13.95 -3.00 13.71
CA MET A 474 12.75 -2.80 12.87
C MET A 474 13.17 -2.18 11.54
N PHE A 475 14.08 -1.19 11.58
CA PHE A 475 14.67 -0.53 10.42
C PHE A 475 16.20 -0.55 10.48
N SER A 476 16.84 -1.29 9.58
CA SER A 476 18.31 -1.33 9.47
C SER A 476 18.80 -0.46 8.29
N PRO A 477 19.55 0.64 8.54
CA PRO A 477 20.07 1.51 7.49
C PRO A 477 20.90 0.77 6.42
N SER A 478 21.76 -0.16 6.84
CA SER A 478 22.60 -0.95 5.93
C SER A 478 21.77 -1.87 5.04
N PHE A 479 20.77 -2.53 5.63
CA PHE A 479 19.84 -3.39 4.90
C PHE A 479 18.99 -2.60 3.91
N MET A 480 18.41 -1.47 4.35
CA MET A 480 17.64 -0.58 3.48
C MET A 480 18.50 -0.03 2.32
N GLY A 481 19.75 0.35 2.59
CA GLY A 481 20.70 0.77 1.55
C GLY A 481 21.01 -0.33 0.54
N CYS A 482 21.12 -1.58 0.99
CA CYS A 482 21.28 -2.74 0.10
C CYS A 482 20.04 -2.97 -0.77
N LEU A 483 18.86 -3.03 -0.15
CA LEU A 483 17.59 -3.22 -0.86
C LEU A 483 17.35 -2.13 -1.91
N MET A 484 17.71 -0.89 -1.60
CA MET A 484 17.59 0.21 -2.55
C MET A 484 18.47 0.04 -3.78
N ARG A 485 19.71 -0.43 -3.60
CA ARG A 485 20.60 -0.75 -4.73
C ARG A 485 20.01 -1.87 -5.58
N TYR A 486 19.55 -2.94 -4.93
CA TYR A 486 18.88 -4.06 -5.58
C TYR A 486 17.61 -3.63 -6.35
N GLY A 487 16.85 -2.69 -5.79
CA GLY A 487 15.72 -2.07 -6.45
C GLY A 487 16.11 -1.31 -7.70
N ARG A 488 17.15 -0.46 -7.60
CA ARG A 488 17.65 0.32 -8.74
C ARG A 488 18.14 -0.55 -9.89
N GLU A 489 18.88 -1.61 -9.60
CA GLU A 489 19.36 -2.56 -10.62
C GLU A 489 18.20 -3.16 -11.41
N HIS A 490 17.11 -3.53 -10.73
CA HIS A 490 15.92 -4.04 -11.37
C HIS A 490 15.12 -2.99 -12.13
N GLY A 491 15.00 -1.77 -11.58
CA GLY A 491 14.33 -0.66 -12.24
C GLY A 491 15.07 -0.22 -13.50
N ALA A 492 16.39 -0.20 -13.48
CA ALA A 492 17.23 0.11 -14.63
C ALA A 492 17.01 -0.87 -15.79
N LYS A 493 16.70 -2.15 -15.50
CA LYS A 493 16.33 -3.15 -16.52
C LYS A 493 14.89 -2.96 -17.02
N GLY A 494 13.98 -2.42 -16.19
CA GLY A 494 12.56 -2.25 -16.53
C GLY A 494 11.77 -3.56 -16.47
N ASN A 495 12.27 -4.56 -15.74
CA ASN A 495 11.76 -5.93 -15.82
C ASN A 495 10.51 -6.12 -14.95
N TRP A 496 9.33 -5.98 -15.55
CA TRP A 496 8.07 -6.41 -14.95
C TRP A 496 7.77 -7.89 -15.26
N ILE A 497 7.15 -8.60 -14.31
CA ILE A 497 6.73 -9.99 -14.48
C ILE A 497 5.24 -10.00 -14.83
N ARG A 498 4.86 -10.51 -15.99
CA ARG A 498 3.44 -10.68 -16.31
C ARG A 498 2.86 -11.87 -15.55
N LEU A 499 1.83 -11.64 -14.74
CA LEU A 499 1.08 -12.73 -14.13
C LEU A 499 0.24 -13.47 -15.17
N SER A 500 0.23 -14.81 -15.10
CA SER A 500 -0.62 -15.64 -15.95
C SER A 500 -2.11 -15.31 -15.79
N GLU A 501 -2.86 -15.45 -16.88
CA GLU A 501 -4.32 -15.31 -16.89
C GLU A 501 -4.97 -16.52 -16.19
N LEU A 502 -6.16 -16.32 -15.61
CA LEU A 502 -6.96 -17.41 -15.04
C LEU A 502 -7.88 -17.96 -16.13
N ASP A 503 -7.59 -19.17 -16.60
CA ASP A 503 -8.44 -19.88 -17.57
C ASP A 503 -9.66 -20.48 -16.86
N LEU A 504 -10.75 -19.71 -16.80
CA LEU A 504 -12.05 -20.15 -16.29
C LEU A 504 -12.80 -20.96 -17.35
N LYS A 505 -12.20 -22.03 -17.89
CA LYS A 505 -12.93 -22.97 -18.73
C LYS A 505 -13.99 -23.67 -17.89
N PRO A 506 -15.25 -23.76 -18.35
CA PRO A 506 -16.21 -24.68 -17.77
C PRO A 506 -15.56 -26.06 -17.75
N ARG A 507 -15.53 -26.70 -16.58
CA ARG A 507 -15.15 -28.11 -16.49
C ARG A 507 -16.08 -28.82 -17.46
N ALA A 508 -15.55 -29.38 -18.55
CA ALA A 508 -16.35 -30.18 -19.45
C ALA A 508 -17.07 -31.20 -18.56
N GLU A 509 -18.39 -31.21 -18.61
CA GLU A 509 -19.16 -32.28 -18.00
C GLU A 509 -18.62 -33.56 -18.62
N SER A 510 -17.74 -34.24 -17.88
CA SER A 510 -17.38 -35.61 -18.20
C SER A 510 -18.67 -36.38 -18.00
N GLY A 511 -19.43 -36.55 -19.08
CA GLY A 511 -20.57 -37.42 -19.10
C GLY A 511 -20.10 -38.80 -18.65
N GLN A 512 -20.47 -39.17 -17.43
CA GLN A 512 -20.50 -40.53 -16.91
C GLN A 512 -21.74 -40.69 -16.05
#